data_AF-A0A962CA04-F1
#
_entry.id   AF-A0A962CA04-F1
#
_cell.length_a   1.000
_cell.length_b   1.000
_cell.length_c   1.000
_cell.angle_alpha   90.00
_cell.angle_beta   90.00
_cell.angle_gamma   90.00
#
_symmetry.space_group_name_H-M   'P 1'
#
loop_
_entity.id
_entity.type
_entity.pdbx_description
1 polymer ?
#
loop_
_entity_poly.entity_id
_entity_poly.type
_entity_poly.pdbx_seq_one_letter_code
_entity_poly.pdbx_strand_id
1 'polypeptide(L)' 'SLAHSLGLEVVAEGIETAAQLAWFQSAGCDRLQGFHFHRSMTQEAVIDLLRLGEPAVEARQLPVS' A
#
# COMPACT_ATOMS: atom_id res chain seq x y z
N SER A 1 -1.27 1.86 -17.63
CA SER A 1 0.12 2.36 -17.53
C SER A 1 1.06 1.41 -18.27
N LEU A 2 2.35 1.75 -18.44
CA LEU A 2 3.34 0.82 -19.03
C LEU A 2 3.46 -0.48 -18.21
N ALA A 3 3.55 -0.39 -16.89
CA ALA A 3 3.66 -1.56 -16.01
C ALA A 3 2.44 -2.49 -16.15
N HIS A 4 1.24 -1.93 -16.14
CA HIS A 4 0.01 -2.72 -16.32
C HIS A 4 -0.08 -3.39 -17.70
N SER A 5 0.37 -2.73 -18.77
CA SER A 5 0.43 -3.36 -20.10
C SER A 5 1.40 -4.54 -20.19
N LEU A 6 2.36 -4.61 -19.26
CA LEU A 6 3.31 -5.72 -19.12
C LEU A 6 2.84 -6.76 -18.09
N GLY A 7 1.66 -6.60 -17.50
CA GLY A 7 1.14 -7.49 -16.46
C GLY A 7 1.89 -7.38 -15.12
N LEU A 8 2.50 -6.23 -14.83
CA LEU A 8 3.24 -5.98 -13.60
C LEU A 8 2.42 -5.17 -12.59
N GLU A 9 2.55 -5.51 -11.30
CA GLU A 9 2.05 -4.69 -10.18
C GLU A 9 2.95 -3.48 -9.95
N VAL A 10 2.36 -2.35 -9.57
CA VAL A 10 3.03 -1.09 -9.24
C VAL A 10 2.91 -0.81 -7.74
N VAL A 11 4.06 -0.53 -7.12
CA VAL A 11 4.13 -0.03 -5.75
C VAL A 11 4.48 1.45 -5.77
N ALA A 12 3.65 2.29 -5.13
CA ALA A 12 4.02 3.68 -4.85
C ALA A 12 4.63 3.79 -3.45
N GLU A 13 5.89 4.22 -3.39
CA GLU A 13 6.64 4.40 -2.14
C GLU A 13 6.68 5.88 -1.70
N GLY A 14 6.86 6.11 -0.40
CA GLY A 14 6.97 7.45 0.17
C GLY A 14 5.64 8.14 0.50
N ILE A 15 4.57 7.37 0.77
CA ILE A 15 3.29 7.94 1.19
C ILE A 15 3.37 8.41 2.64
N GLU A 16 3.21 9.72 2.88
CA GLU A 16 3.30 10.32 4.22
C GLU A 16 1.98 10.93 4.69
N THR A 17 1.09 11.29 3.75
CA THR A 17 -0.15 12.02 4.03
C THR A 17 -1.38 11.30 3.47
N ALA A 18 -2.54 11.56 4.08
CA ALA A 18 -3.83 11.03 3.60
C ALA A 18 -4.18 11.55 2.19
N ALA A 19 -3.75 12.76 1.83
CA ALA A 19 -3.95 13.31 0.49
C ALA A 19 -3.16 12.54 -0.57
N GLN A 20 -1.91 12.17 -0.27
CA GLN A 20 -1.10 11.30 -1.15
C GLN A 20 -1.73 9.92 -1.28
N LEU A 21 -2.19 9.32 -0.17
CA LEU A 21 -2.89 8.04 -0.18
C LEU A 21 -4.07 8.07 -1.17
N ALA A 22 -4.97 9.05 -1.01
CA ALA A 22 -6.14 9.18 -1.86
C ALA A 22 -5.77 9.39 -3.35
N TRP A 23 -4.73 10.19 -3.61
CA TRP A 23 -4.26 10.43 -4.97
C TRP A 23 -3.74 9.15 -5.63
N PHE A 24 -2.83 8.42 -4.99
CA PHE A 24 -2.25 7.19 -5.57
C PHE A 24 -3.25 6.05 -5.70
N GLN A 25 -4.24 5.96 -4.80
CA GLN A 25 -5.38 5.05 -4.97
C GLN A 25 -6.18 5.40 -6.22
N SER A 26 -6.47 6.68 -6.45
CA SER A 26 -7.21 7.11 -7.65
C SER A 26 -6.40 6.97 -8.94
N ALA A 27 -5.06 7.02 -8.84
CA ALA A 27 -4.14 6.83 -9.96
C ALA A 27 -3.99 5.35 -10.38
N GLY A 28 -4.60 4.42 -9.64
CA GLY A 28 -4.56 2.99 -9.94
C GLY A 28 -3.26 2.30 -9.54
N CYS A 29 -2.58 2.77 -8.49
CA CYS A 29 -1.46 2.02 -7.91
C CYS A 29 -1.97 0.81 -7.12
N ASP A 30 -1.32 -0.34 -7.31
CA ASP A 30 -1.75 -1.62 -6.75
C ASP A 30 -1.39 -1.75 -5.27
N ARG A 31 -0.22 -1.22 -4.89
CA ARG A 31 0.29 -1.23 -3.51
C ARG A 31 0.89 0.11 -3.15
N LEU A 32 0.87 0.42 -1.87
CA LEU A 32 1.32 1.70 -1.32
C LEU A 32 2.20 1.44 -0.10
N GLN A 33 3.29 2.19 0.02
CA GLN A 33 4.22 2.12 1.16
C GLN A 33 4.62 3.52 1.60
N GLY A 34 4.69 3.74 2.91
CA GLY A 34 5.27 4.95 3.46
C GLY A 34 4.89 5.18 4.92
N PHE A 35 5.39 6.27 5.49
CA PHE A 35 5.23 6.61 6.91
C PHE A 35 3.79 6.94 7.30
N HIS A 36 2.91 7.18 6.33
CA HIS A 36 1.47 7.26 6.56
C HIS A 36 0.92 5.97 7.19
N PHE A 37 1.47 4.81 6.81
CA PHE A 37 1.10 3.52 7.37
C PHE A 37 1.95 3.22 8.61
N HIS A 38 3.24 2.97 8.38
CA HIS A 38 4.21 2.65 9.41
C HIS A 38 5.59 3.12 8.96
N ARG A 39 6.42 3.56 9.92
CA ARG A 39 7.85 3.72 9.71
C ARG A 39 8.54 2.35 9.63
N SER A 40 9.74 2.31 9.05
CA SER A 40 10.62 1.15 9.19
C SER A 40 10.77 0.82 10.68
N MET A 41 10.65 -0.46 11.01
CA MET A 41 10.62 -0.93 12.38
C MET A 41 11.44 -2.22 12.51
N THR A 42 11.71 -2.64 13.75
CA THR A 42 12.45 -3.87 14.00
C THR A 42 11.63 -5.10 13.65
N GLN A 43 12.29 -6.25 13.54
CA GLN A 43 11.60 -7.52 13.30
C GLN A 43 10.56 -7.82 14.39
N GLU A 44 10.90 -7.58 15.66
CA GLU A 44 10.02 -7.82 16.80
C GLU A 44 8.75 -6.97 16.69
N ALA A 45 8.91 -5.70 16.33
CA ALA A 45 7.78 -4.78 16.14
C ALA A 45 6.87 -5.22 14.98
N VAL A 46 7.43 -5.71 13.86
CA VAL A 46 6.62 -6.28 12.77
C VAL A 46 5.86 -7.52 13.24
N ILE A 47 6.51 -8.42 13.97
CA ILE A 47 5.88 -9.65 14.48
C ILE A 47 4.72 -9.31 15.40
N ASP A 48 4.90 -8.36 16.31
CA ASP A 48 3.85 -7.93 17.22
C ASP A 48 2.70 -7.26 16.47
N LEU A 49 2.98 -6.41 15.47
CA LEU A 49 1.98 -5.82 14.58
C LEU A 49 1.14 -6.89 13.87
N LEU A 50 1.78 -7.93 13.32
CA LEU A 50 1.09 -9.02 12.64
C LEU A 50 0.22 -9.86 13.59
N ARG A 51 0.62 -9.98 14.86
CA ARG A 51 -0.15 -10.70 15.90
C ARG A 51 -1.36 -9.93 16.40
N LEU A 52 -1.30 -8.60 16.40
CA LEU A 52 -2.43 -7.74 16.80
C LEU A 52 -3.63 -7.91 15.86
N GLY A 53 -3.41 -8.39 14.63
CA GLY A 53 -4.48 -8.80 13.74
C GLY A 53 -5.42 -7.65 13.36
N GLU A 54 -4.85 -6.45 13.10
CA GLU A 54 -5.64 -5.37 12.50
C GLU A 54 -6.35 -5.92 11.26
N PRO A 55 -7.68 -5.72 11.12
CA PRO A 55 -8.39 -6.23 9.98
C PRO A 55 -7.69 -5.69 8.75
N ALA A 56 -7.26 -6.61 7.87
CA ALA A 56 -6.73 -6.23 6.57
C ALA A 56 -7.74 -5.26 5.99
N VAL A 57 -7.34 -3.98 5.83
CA VAL A 57 -8.14 -3.02 5.08
C VAL A 57 -8.36 -3.72 3.76
N GLU A 58 -9.60 -4.17 3.51
CA GLU A 58 -9.93 -4.93 2.31
C GLU A 58 -9.23 -4.22 1.18
N ALA A 59 -8.27 -4.90 0.56
CA ALA A 59 -7.71 -4.46 -0.69
C ALA A 59 -8.91 -4.48 -1.62
N ARG A 60 -9.66 -3.38 -1.66
CA ARG A 60 -10.76 -3.14 -2.57
C ARG A 60 -10.16 -3.52 -3.90
N GLN A 61 -10.60 -4.66 -4.44
CA GLN A 61 -10.20 -5.10 -5.76
C GLN A 61 -10.45 -3.91 -6.67
N LEU A 62 -9.38 -3.18 -6.99
CA LEU A 62 -9.45 -2.15 -7.99
C LEU A 62 -9.74 -2.93 -9.26
N PRO A 63 -10.86 -2.66 -9.95
CA PRO A 63 -11.15 -3.34 -11.19
C PRO A 63 -10.03 -3.01 -12.16
N VAL A 64 -9.15 -3.98 -12.40
CA VAL A 64 -8.24 -3.99 -13.53
C VAL A 64 -9.12 -4.05 -14.77
N SER A 65 -9.16 -2.92 -15.50
CA SER A 65 -9.68 -2.86 -16.87
C SER A 65 -8.63 -3.39 -17.83
#